data_AF-A0A6P4Z2U8-F1
#
_entry.id   AF-A0A6P4Z2U8-F1
#
_cell.length_a   1.000
_cell.length_b   1.000
_cell.length_c   1.000
_cell.angle_alpha   90.00
_cell.angle_beta   90.00
_cell.angle_gamma   90.00
#
_symmetry.space_group_name_H-M   'P 1'
#
loop_
_entity.id
_entity.type
_entity.pdbx_description
1 polymer ?
#
loop_
_entity_poly.entity_id
_entity_poly.type
_entity_poly.pdbx_seq_one_letter_code
_entity_poly.pdbx_strand_id
1 'polypeptide(L)'
;MPDLDRADSYRMWADLRDLLLDLCENMSKSSEASSPAHEEFEQMLQIAHYYAIRSACMGQKGMEHIVARLSVSLLRHSDIIPADKAFYEAGVHCKSMGWENMAFVFLNRYLDLSEAIEEGSLDMLDNSDFQDTDIPFEISLPEKQHLPDDKREEVKEWVLAVSMDQRVEQILPMDERDTYEASLVAINTGIRSLPCVVTGYPVLRNKVEFKRPGKAANKDDWNKFLMTTKMTHSTECQDVLKFVGNWCGATPNPNFSFQ
;
A
#
# COMPACT_ATOMS: atom_id res chain seq x y z
N MET A 1 3.01 8.68 -12.45
CA MET A 1 3.71 8.06 -13.60
C MET A 1 2.92 6.83 -14.01
N PRO A 2 2.51 6.70 -15.29
CA PRO A 2 1.82 5.51 -15.77
C PRO A 2 2.78 4.31 -15.79
N ASP A 3 2.22 3.10 -15.68
CA ASP A 3 2.92 1.84 -15.97
C ASP A 3 4.11 1.52 -15.04
N LEU A 4 3.96 1.80 -13.73
CA LEU A 4 4.95 1.40 -12.69
C LEU A 4 4.46 0.28 -11.78
N ASP A 5 3.32 -0.35 -12.12
CA ASP A 5 2.73 -1.44 -11.35
C ASP A 5 3.16 -2.81 -11.90
N ARG A 6 4.45 -3.11 -11.77
CA ARG A 6 5.07 -4.33 -12.34
C ARG A 6 6.45 -4.57 -11.75
N ALA A 7 6.94 -5.79 -11.90
CA ALA A 7 8.17 -6.24 -11.27
C ALA A 7 9.43 -5.48 -11.74
N ASP A 8 9.52 -5.16 -13.03
CA ASP A 8 10.63 -4.41 -13.64
C ASP A 8 10.74 -2.96 -13.14
N SER A 9 9.69 -2.43 -12.52
CA SER A 9 9.68 -1.08 -11.92
C SER A 9 10.38 -1.02 -10.57
N TYR A 10 10.84 -2.17 -10.04
CA TYR A 10 11.54 -2.26 -8.76
C TYR A 10 12.64 -1.22 -8.61
N ARG A 11 13.52 -1.11 -9.62
CA ARG A 11 14.72 -0.26 -9.51
C ARG A 11 14.36 1.20 -9.32
N MET A 12 13.36 1.70 -10.06
CA MET A 12 12.89 3.08 -9.95
C MET A 12 12.39 3.38 -8.52
N TRP A 13 11.59 2.48 -7.96
CA TRP A 13 11.06 2.65 -6.61
C TRP A 13 12.13 2.50 -5.53
N ALA A 14 13.08 1.58 -5.69
CA ALA A 14 14.20 1.40 -4.79
C ALA A 14 15.12 2.63 -4.78
N ASP A 15 15.42 3.21 -5.95
CA ASP A 15 16.24 4.42 -6.05
C ASP A 15 15.56 5.63 -5.38
N LEU A 16 14.25 5.80 -5.57
CA LEU A 16 13.48 6.84 -4.88
C LEU A 16 13.46 6.62 -3.36
N ARG A 17 13.20 5.39 -2.94
CA ARG A 17 13.20 4.97 -1.52
C ARG A 17 14.54 5.27 -0.86
N ASP A 18 15.64 4.93 -1.50
CA ASP A 18 16.98 5.13 -0.95
C ASP A 18 17.34 6.63 -0.88
N LEU A 19 16.98 7.41 -1.90
CA LEU A 19 17.12 8.87 -1.88
C LEU A 19 16.35 9.51 -0.73
N LEU A 20 15.10 9.08 -0.51
CA LEU A 20 14.26 9.59 0.57
C LEU A 20 14.80 9.18 1.94
N LEU A 21 15.39 7.99 2.07
CA LEU A 21 16.04 7.57 3.31
C LEU A 21 17.21 8.49 3.64
N ASP A 22 18.10 8.71 2.67
CA ASP A 22 19.25 9.60 2.85
C ASP A 22 18.81 11.04 3.21
N LEU A 23 17.74 11.53 2.59
CA LEU A 23 17.16 12.84 2.91
C LEU A 23 16.65 12.90 4.36
N CYS A 24 15.79 11.96 4.77
CA CYS A 24 15.27 11.91 6.14
C CYS A 24 16.40 11.78 7.17
N GLU A 25 17.41 10.95 6.91
CA GLU A 25 18.55 10.81 7.82
C GLU A 25 19.35 12.11 7.96
N ASN A 26 19.50 12.88 6.88
CA ASN A 26 20.18 14.17 6.93
C ASN A 26 19.35 15.24 7.64
N MET A 27 18.03 15.27 7.42
CA MET A 27 17.11 16.17 8.13
C MET A 27 17.07 15.89 9.62
N SER A 28 17.07 14.62 10.03
CA SER A 28 17.11 14.23 11.44
C SER A 28 18.37 14.70 12.19
N LYS A 29 19.44 15.05 11.47
CA LYS A 29 20.70 15.56 11.99
C LYS A 29 20.84 17.08 11.84
N SER A 30 19.85 17.76 11.27
CA SER A 30 19.85 19.21 11.04
C SER A 30 18.85 19.93 11.96
N SER A 31 18.70 21.24 11.79
CA SER A 31 17.65 22.02 12.47
C SER A 31 16.23 21.65 12.03
N GLU A 32 16.08 20.90 10.94
CA GLU A 32 14.79 20.43 10.41
C GLU A 32 14.34 19.11 11.06
N ALA A 33 15.05 18.61 12.07
CA ALA A 33 14.65 17.40 12.77
C ALA A 33 13.24 17.55 13.35
N SER A 34 12.35 16.63 12.96
CA SER A 34 10.93 16.62 13.35
C SER A 34 10.14 17.87 12.91
N SER A 35 10.58 18.57 11.86
CA SER A 35 9.76 19.60 11.22
C SER A 35 8.63 18.96 10.38
N PRO A 36 7.53 19.68 10.07
CA PRO A 36 6.46 19.15 9.23
C PRO A 36 6.97 18.62 7.88
N ALA A 37 7.94 19.30 7.28
CA ALA A 37 8.59 18.83 6.05
C ALA A 37 9.33 17.50 6.25
N HIS A 38 9.98 17.30 7.41
CA HIS A 38 10.62 16.03 7.72
C HIS A 38 9.61 14.88 7.82
N GLU A 39 8.47 15.12 8.47
CA GLU A 39 7.38 14.13 8.59
C GLU A 39 6.78 13.78 7.22
N GLU A 40 6.57 14.76 6.35
CA GLU A 40 6.13 14.54 4.95
C GLU A 40 7.11 13.64 4.19
N PHE A 41 8.43 13.90 4.30
CA PHE A 41 9.43 13.05 3.66
C PHE A 41 9.50 11.64 4.26
N GLU A 42 9.26 11.49 5.58
CA GLU A 42 9.15 10.15 6.18
C GLU A 42 7.93 9.37 5.66
N GLN A 43 6.82 10.06 5.40
CA GLN A 43 5.63 9.46 4.76
C GLN A 43 5.91 9.09 3.30
N MET A 44 6.57 9.97 2.54
CA MET A 44 7.00 9.67 1.17
C MET A 44 7.97 8.48 1.12
N LEU A 45 8.92 8.40 2.05
CA LEU A 45 9.84 7.28 2.21
C LEU A 45 9.09 5.97 2.41
N GLN A 46 8.08 5.97 3.27
CA GLN A 46 7.23 4.80 3.52
C GLN A 46 6.45 4.38 2.27
N ILE A 47 5.87 5.34 1.54
CA ILE A 47 5.16 5.09 0.28
C ILE A 47 6.10 4.48 -0.76
N ALA A 48 7.29 5.08 -0.96
CA ALA A 48 8.29 4.59 -1.90
C ALA A 48 8.76 3.17 -1.53
N HIS A 49 8.94 2.89 -0.23
CA HIS A 49 9.24 1.55 0.26
C HIS A 49 8.13 0.55 -0.08
N TYR A 50 6.86 0.90 0.13
CA TYR A 50 5.73 0.04 -0.22
C TYR A 50 5.65 -0.26 -1.71
N TYR A 51 5.88 0.71 -2.59
CA TYR A 51 5.98 0.44 -4.02
C TYR A 51 7.18 -0.43 -4.40
N ALA A 52 8.34 -0.21 -3.76
CA ALA A 52 9.55 -1.01 -4.01
C ALA A 52 9.32 -2.48 -3.62
N ILE A 53 8.85 -2.74 -2.40
CA ILE A 53 8.58 -4.12 -1.97
C ILE A 53 7.43 -4.77 -2.76
N ARG A 54 6.41 -4.00 -3.16
CA ARG A 54 5.35 -4.51 -4.04
C ARG A 54 5.93 -4.99 -5.37
N SER A 55 6.74 -4.15 -6.02
CA SER A 55 7.39 -4.49 -7.29
C SER A 55 8.30 -5.71 -7.15
N ALA A 56 9.10 -5.79 -6.08
CA ALA A 56 9.92 -6.98 -5.80
C ALA A 56 9.06 -8.25 -5.67
N CYS A 57 7.95 -8.16 -4.94
CA CYS A 57 7.04 -9.28 -4.72
C CYS A 57 6.29 -9.72 -5.99
N MET A 58 5.94 -8.80 -6.89
CA MET A 58 5.31 -9.13 -8.18
C MET A 58 6.20 -10.01 -9.06
N GLY A 59 7.53 -9.96 -8.88
CA GLY A 59 8.47 -10.84 -9.55
C GLY A 59 8.52 -12.27 -9.00
N GLN A 60 7.83 -12.55 -7.88
CA GLN A 60 7.93 -13.82 -7.15
C GLN A 60 6.57 -14.52 -7.06
N LYS A 61 6.55 -15.82 -7.41
CA LYS A 61 5.34 -16.65 -7.28
C LYS A 61 4.97 -16.85 -5.81
N GLY A 62 3.67 -16.80 -5.49
CA GLY A 62 3.17 -17.06 -4.13
C GLY A 62 3.31 -15.86 -3.18
N MET A 63 3.52 -14.66 -3.73
CA MET A 63 3.60 -13.38 -3.01
C MET A 63 2.42 -12.44 -3.32
N GLU A 64 1.45 -12.90 -4.10
CA GLU A 64 0.30 -12.13 -4.58
C GLU A 64 -0.51 -11.55 -3.41
N HIS A 65 -0.60 -12.28 -2.29
CA HIS A 65 -1.22 -11.79 -1.06
C HIS A 65 -0.51 -10.56 -0.46
N ILE A 66 0.82 -10.53 -0.46
CA ILE A 66 1.59 -9.38 0.04
C ILE A 66 1.44 -8.20 -0.94
N VAL A 67 1.46 -8.47 -2.25
CA VAL A 67 1.22 -7.46 -3.28
C VAL A 67 -0.14 -6.79 -3.10
N ALA A 68 -1.21 -7.58 -2.94
CA ALA A 68 -2.56 -7.05 -2.72
C ALA A 68 -2.64 -6.19 -1.46
N ARG A 69 -2.09 -6.66 -0.33
CA ARG A 69 -2.10 -5.90 0.93
C ARG A 69 -1.32 -4.59 0.86
N LEU A 70 -0.21 -4.57 0.13
CA LEU A 70 0.56 -3.35 -0.14
C LEU A 70 -0.27 -2.35 -0.97
N SER A 71 -0.91 -2.80 -2.04
CA SER A 71 -1.76 -1.94 -2.87
C SER A 71 -2.95 -1.38 -2.11
N VAL A 72 -3.62 -2.21 -1.30
CA VAL A 72 -4.69 -1.76 -0.40
C VAL A 72 -4.17 -0.75 0.63
N SER A 73 -2.98 -1.00 1.18
CA SER A 73 -2.36 -0.09 2.13
C SER A 73 -1.98 1.27 1.55
N LEU A 74 -1.66 1.32 0.26
CA LEU A 74 -1.35 2.55 -0.45
C LEU A 74 -2.57 3.47 -0.60
N LEU A 75 -3.80 2.97 -0.46
CA LEU A 75 -5.01 3.79 -0.45
C LEU A 75 -5.00 4.84 0.67
N ARG A 76 -4.38 4.54 1.83
CA ARG A 76 -4.23 5.50 2.95
C ARG A 76 -3.33 6.70 2.63
N HIS A 77 -2.72 6.69 1.45
CA HIS A 77 -1.80 7.71 0.98
C HIS A 77 -2.33 8.43 -0.27
N SER A 78 -3.62 8.28 -0.62
CA SER A 78 -4.26 8.87 -1.80
C SER A 78 -4.34 10.40 -1.80
N ASP A 79 -4.02 11.03 -0.66
CA ASP A 79 -3.77 12.46 -0.51
C ASP A 79 -2.41 12.89 -1.10
N ILE A 80 -1.44 11.95 -1.17
CA ILE A 80 -0.09 12.18 -1.69
C ILE A 80 0.11 11.55 -3.07
N ILE A 81 -0.42 10.35 -3.30
CA ILE A 81 -0.35 9.65 -4.58
C ILE A 81 -1.64 9.84 -5.38
N PRO A 82 -1.60 9.78 -6.72
CA PRO A 82 -2.82 9.88 -7.53
C PRO A 82 -3.87 8.84 -7.09
N ALA A 83 -5.05 9.33 -6.68
CA ALA A 83 -6.08 8.48 -6.09
C ALA A 83 -6.63 7.46 -7.10
N ASP A 84 -6.89 7.87 -8.34
CA ASP A 84 -7.36 6.99 -9.41
C ASP A 84 -6.42 5.80 -9.62
N LYS A 85 -5.10 6.06 -9.67
CA LYS A 85 -4.07 5.01 -9.71
C LYS A 85 -4.14 4.11 -8.49
N ALA A 86 -4.21 4.68 -7.28
CA ALA A 86 -4.20 3.90 -6.04
C ALA A 86 -5.40 2.94 -5.97
N PHE A 87 -6.61 3.45 -6.27
CA PHE A 87 -7.85 2.66 -6.27
C PHE A 87 -7.88 1.60 -7.37
N TYR A 88 -7.43 1.92 -8.58
CA TYR A 88 -7.30 0.94 -9.65
C TYR A 88 -6.35 -0.21 -9.27
N GLU A 89 -5.13 0.12 -8.84
CA GLU A 89 -4.12 -0.89 -8.51
C GLU A 89 -4.56 -1.75 -7.32
N ALA A 90 -5.18 -1.18 -6.29
CA ALA A 90 -5.75 -1.94 -5.17
C ALA A 90 -6.85 -2.88 -5.66
N GLY A 91 -7.79 -2.37 -6.47
CA GLY A 91 -8.90 -3.13 -7.01
C GLY A 91 -8.47 -4.32 -7.88
N VAL A 92 -7.51 -4.12 -8.79
CA VAL A 92 -6.98 -5.18 -9.66
C VAL A 92 -6.24 -6.26 -8.87
N HIS A 93 -5.45 -5.89 -7.86
CA HIS A 93 -4.78 -6.88 -7.02
C HIS A 93 -5.75 -7.63 -6.09
N CYS A 94 -6.79 -6.98 -5.56
CA CYS A 94 -7.86 -7.66 -4.85
C CYS A 94 -8.59 -8.66 -5.76
N LYS A 95 -8.90 -8.23 -6.99
CA LYS A 95 -9.57 -9.07 -8.00
C LYS A 95 -8.74 -10.32 -8.33
N SER A 96 -7.42 -10.20 -8.50
CA SER A 96 -6.55 -11.35 -8.80
C SER A 96 -6.42 -12.33 -7.62
N MET A 97 -6.65 -11.86 -6.39
CA MET A 97 -6.71 -12.66 -5.17
C MET A 97 -8.09 -13.30 -4.91
N GLY A 98 -9.11 -12.96 -5.71
CA GLY A 98 -10.50 -13.36 -5.45
C GLY A 98 -11.14 -12.62 -4.27
N TRP A 99 -10.63 -11.46 -3.88
CA TRP A 99 -11.23 -10.60 -2.86
C TRP A 99 -12.31 -9.72 -3.49
N GLU A 100 -13.35 -10.36 -4.02
CA GLU A 100 -14.32 -9.73 -4.91
C GLU A 100 -15.03 -8.51 -4.28
N ASN A 101 -15.43 -8.58 -3.02
CA ASN A 101 -16.06 -7.45 -2.32
C ASN A 101 -15.14 -6.21 -2.27
N MET A 102 -13.88 -6.39 -1.86
CA MET A 102 -12.89 -5.30 -1.84
C MET A 102 -12.58 -4.80 -3.24
N ALA A 103 -12.40 -5.71 -4.20
CA ALA A 103 -12.15 -5.36 -5.59
C ALA A 103 -13.31 -4.53 -6.17
N PHE A 104 -14.55 -4.90 -5.85
CA PHE A 104 -15.73 -4.18 -6.27
C PHE A 104 -15.78 -2.78 -5.68
N VAL A 105 -15.61 -2.63 -4.35
CA VAL A 105 -15.58 -1.32 -3.68
C VAL A 105 -14.50 -0.41 -4.28
N PHE A 106 -13.27 -0.92 -4.47
CA PHE A 106 -12.17 -0.08 -4.97
C PHE A 106 -12.28 0.25 -6.46
N LEU A 107 -12.72 -0.69 -7.30
CA LEU A 107 -12.90 -0.44 -8.73
C LEU A 107 -14.13 0.43 -9.02
N ASN A 108 -15.16 0.37 -8.19
CA ASN A 108 -16.30 1.29 -8.27
C ASN A 108 -15.83 2.72 -7.94
N ARG A 109 -15.12 2.89 -6.81
CA ARG A 109 -14.49 4.18 -6.47
C ARG A 109 -13.53 4.70 -7.54
N TYR A 110 -12.78 3.82 -8.20
CA TYR A 110 -11.94 4.21 -9.33
C TYR A 110 -12.75 4.83 -10.48
N LEU A 111 -13.92 4.27 -10.82
CA LEU A 111 -14.78 4.82 -11.87
C LEU A 111 -15.33 6.19 -11.48
N ASP A 112 -15.76 6.36 -10.23
CA ASP A 112 -16.20 7.66 -9.71
C ASP A 112 -15.07 8.71 -9.81
N LEU A 113 -13.85 8.32 -9.46
CA LEU A 113 -12.67 9.19 -9.59
C LEU A 113 -12.35 9.51 -11.05
N SER A 114 -12.51 8.54 -11.95
CA SER A 114 -12.33 8.76 -13.39
C SER A 114 -13.35 9.79 -13.91
N GLU A 115 -14.62 9.71 -13.50
CA GLU A 115 -15.64 10.71 -13.85
C GLU A 115 -15.31 12.08 -13.27
N ALA A 116 -14.95 12.14 -11.97
CA ALA A 116 -14.53 13.37 -11.30
C ALA A 116 -13.34 14.08 -11.96
N ILE A 117 -12.37 13.32 -12.50
CA ILE A 117 -11.23 13.87 -13.26
C ILE A 117 -11.69 14.47 -14.60
N GLU A 118 -12.67 13.87 -15.28
CA GLU A 118 -13.21 14.41 -16.54
C GLU A 118 -14.04 15.69 -16.31
N GLU A 119 -14.79 15.72 -15.22
CA GLU A 119 -15.59 16.89 -14.81
C GLU A 119 -14.74 17.99 -14.16
N GLY A 120 -13.58 17.63 -13.60
CA GLY A 120 -12.69 18.54 -12.87
C GLY A 120 -13.22 18.91 -11.48
N SER A 121 -14.10 18.10 -10.87
CA SER A 121 -14.64 18.32 -9.53
C SER A 121 -14.84 17.02 -8.76
N LEU A 122 -14.62 17.06 -7.43
CA LEU A 122 -14.87 15.95 -6.50
C LEU A 122 -16.24 16.07 -5.80
N ASP A 123 -17.03 17.12 -6.08
CA ASP A 123 -18.24 17.47 -5.32
C ASP A 123 -19.31 16.36 -5.35
N MET A 124 -19.32 15.52 -6.39
CA MET A 124 -20.30 14.47 -6.60
C MET A 124 -19.87 13.11 -6.03
N LEU A 125 -18.67 13.01 -5.44
CA LEU A 125 -18.18 11.75 -4.86
C LEU A 125 -18.91 11.39 -3.57
N ASP A 126 -19.61 10.25 -3.56
CA ASP A 126 -20.15 9.66 -2.34
C ASP A 126 -19.05 8.92 -1.58
N ASN A 127 -18.84 9.28 -0.31
CA ASN A 127 -17.84 8.69 0.58
C ASN A 127 -18.38 7.64 1.56
N SER A 128 -19.65 7.26 1.43
CA SER A 128 -20.35 6.30 2.30
C SER A 128 -19.56 5.02 2.57
N ASP A 129 -19.01 4.37 1.55
CA ASP A 129 -18.26 3.11 1.66
C ASP A 129 -16.97 3.20 2.49
N PHE A 130 -16.46 4.41 2.72
CA PHE A 130 -15.16 4.65 3.33
C PHE A 130 -15.24 5.43 4.65
N GLN A 131 -16.44 5.77 5.14
CA GLN A 131 -16.65 6.58 6.36
C GLN A 131 -15.93 6.04 7.61
N ASP A 132 -15.90 4.71 7.77
CA ASP A 132 -15.26 4.04 8.92
C ASP A 132 -13.86 3.49 8.60
N THR A 133 -13.18 4.10 7.63
CA THR A 133 -11.81 3.76 7.23
C THR A 133 -10.84 4.90 7.54
N ASP A 134 -9.54 4.65 7.39
CA ASP A 134 -8.50 5.68 7.43
C ASP A 134 -8.00 6.07 6.02
N ILE A 135 -8.84 5.87 5.00
CA ILE A 135 -8.58 6.30 3.62
C ILE A 135 -8.99 7.78 3.47
N PRO A 136 -8.10 8.68 3.02
CA PRO A 136 -8.40 10.10 2.89
C PRO A 136 -9.55 10.41 1.92
N PHE A 137 -10.41 11.37 2.28
CA PHE A 137 -11.41 11.97 1.38
C PHE A 137 -10.90 13.25 0.72
N GLU A 138 -10.06 14.00 1.42
CA GLU A 138 -9.41 15.19 0.90
C GLU A 138 -8.23 14.77 0.02
N ILE A 139 -8.49 14.66 -1.28
CA ILE A 139 -7.50 14.27 -2.28
C ILE A 139 -7.36 15.38 -3.34
N SER A 140 -6.21 15.42 -3.99
CA SER A 140 -6.01 16.28 -5.17
C SER A 140 -6.42 15.54 -6.43
N LEU A 141 -7.22 16.18 -7.29
CA LEU A 141 -7.54 15.64 -8.61
C LEU A 141 -6.29 15.59 -9.49
N PRO A 142 -5.93 14.43 -10.06
CA PRO A 142 -4.86 14.33 -11.04
C PRO A 142 -5.18 15.14 -12.31
N GLU A 143 -4.16 15.76 -12.91
CA GLU A 143 -4.31 16.50 -14.18
C GLU A 143 -4.64 15.58 -15.37
N LYS A 144 -4.35 14.29 -15.26
CA LYS A 144 -4.52 13.28 -16.31
C LYS A 144 -4.96 11.97 -15.71
N GLN A 145 -5.85 11.29 -16.42
CA GLN A 145 -6.27 9.92 -16.13
C GLN A 145 -5.06 8.97 -16.04
N HIS A 146 -5.10 8.06 -15.08
CA HIS A 146 -4.08 7.03 -14.92
C HIS A 146 -4.07 6.03 -16.09
N LEU A 147 -5.25 5.63 -16.56
CA LEU A 147 -5.44 4.62 -17.59
C LEU A 147 -5.92 5.19 -18.92
N PRO A 148 -5.56 4.55 -20.04
CA PRO A 148 -6.19 4.82 -21.33
C PRO A 148 -7.63 4.30 -21.38
N ASP A 149 -8.45 4.89 -22.25
CA ASP A 149 -9.90 4.65 -22.36
C ASP A 149 -10.29 3.17 -22.47
N ASP A 150 -9.55 2.37 -23.24
CA ASP A 150 -9.81 0.94 -23.42
C ASP A 150 -9.72 0.18 -22.09
N LYS A 151 -8.74 0.53 -21.24
CA LYS A 151 -8.61 -0.07 -19.91
C LYS A 151 -9.67 0.43 -18.93
N ARG A 152 -10.17 1.66 -19.11
CA ARG A 152 -11.27 2.19 -18.28
C ARG A 152 -12.58 1.46 -18.60
N GLU A 153 -12.85 1.21 -19.88
CA GLU A 153 -14.00 0.43 -20.30
C GLU A 153 -13.92 -1.03 -19.81
N GLU A 154 -12.75 -1.68 -19.82
CA GLU A 154 -12.57 -3.01 -19.22
C GLU A 154 -12.94 -3.04 -17.72
N VAL A 155 -12.60 -1.99 -16.96
CA VAL A 155 -12.96 -1.89 -15.54
C VAL A 155 -14.47 -1.69 -15.39
N LYS A 156 -15.05 -0.80 -16.21
CA LYS A 156 -16.49 -0.52 -16.23
C LYS A 156 -17.32 -1.76 -16.53
N GLU A 157 -16.94 -2.53 -17.56
CA GLU A 157 -17.60 -3.79 -17.90
C GLU A 157 -17.55 -4.79 -16.74
N TRP A 158 -16.40 -4.89 -16.06
CA TRP A 158 -16.28 -5.77 -14.91
C TRP A 158 -17.13 -5.31 -13.72
N VAL A 159 -17.10 -4.03 -13.37
CA VAL A 159 -17.91 -3.47 -12.28
C VAL A 159 -19.40 -3.69 -12.58
N LEU A 160 -19.85 -3.41 -13.81
CA LEU A 160 -21.24 -3.66 -14.22
C LEU A 160 -21.63 -5.14 -14.11
N ALA A 161 -20.74 -6.06 -14.51
CA ALA A 161 -21.00 -7.49 -14.40
C ALA A 161 -21.13 -7.93 -12.93
N VAL A 162 -20.26 -7.42 -12.05
CA VAL A 162 -20.26 -7.73 -10.62
C VAL A 162 -21.47 -7.12 -9.90
N SER A 163 -21.87 -5.89 -10.25
CA SER A 163 -23.09 -5.25 -9.70
C SER A 163 -24.37 -6.07 -9.95
N MET A 164 -24.38 -6.91 -10.99
CA MET A 164 -25.49 -7.80 -11.31
C MET A 164 -25.40 -9.16 -10.60
N ASP A 165 -24.25 -9.50 -10.02
CA ASP A 165 -24.05 -10.73 -9.25
C ASP A 165 -24.43 -10.51 -7.78
N GLN A 166 -25.50 -11.15 -7.34
CA GLN A 166 -26.02 -11.04 -5.96
C GLN A 166 -25.09 -11.64 -4.89
N ARG A 167 -23.95 -12.24 -5.28
CA ARG A 167 -22.98 -12.83 -4.34
C ARG A 167 -21.95 -11.82 -3.85
N VAL A 168 -21.71 -10.75 -4.60
CA VAL A 168 -20.73 -9.73 -4.24
C VAL A 168 -21.45 -8.60 -3.54
N GLU A 169 -20.99 -8.29 -2.34
CA GLU A 169 -21.53 -7.19 -1.54
C GLU A 169 -20.51 -6.05 -1.54
N GLN A 170 -20.99 -4.81 -1.65
CA GLN A 170 -20.17 -3.59 -1.56
C GLN A 170 -19.81 -3.30 -0.11
N ILE A 171 -19.01 -4.20 0.48
CA ILE A 171 -18.60 -4.14 1.88
C ILE A 171 -17.10 -4.35 2.02
N LEU A 172 -16.49 -3.62 2.94
CA LEU A 172 -15.10 -3.81 3.32
C LEU A 172 -14.99 -4.77 4.52
N PRO A 173 -14.06 -5.74 4.49
CA PRO A 173 -13.90 -6.71 5.57
C PRO A 173 -13.38 -6.05 6.85
N MET A 174 -13.81 -6.54 8.00
CA MET A 174 -13.40 -6.06 9.31
C MET A 174 -12.46 -7.06 10.00
N ASP A 175 -11.55 -6.54 10.82
CA ASP A 175 -10.67 -7.35 11.68
C ASP A 175 -11.23 -7.56 13.09
N GLU A 176 -10.40 -8.12 13.99
CA GLU A 176 -10.76 -8.42 15.38
C GLU A 176 -11.14 -7.21 16.25
N ARG A 177 -11.04 -5.98 15.72
CA ARG A 177 -11.40 -4.72 16.38
C ARG A 177 -12.75 -4.17 15.90
N ASP A 178 -13.47 -4.92 15.07
CA ASP A 178 -14.68 -4.46 14.36
C ASP A 178 -14.40 -3.17 13.58
N THR A 179 -13.24 -3.13 12.92
CA THR A 179 -12.76 -2.02 12.08
C THR A 179 -12.30 -2.59 10.75
N TYR A 180 -12.43 -1.82 9.66
CA TYR A 180 -11.84 -2.18 8.36
C TYR A 180 -10.42 -2.74 8.52
N GLU A 181 -10.17 -3.94 7.98
CA GLU A 181 -8.98 -4.74 8.29
C GLU A 181 -7.64 -4.10 7.93
N ALA A 182 -7.64 -3.17 6.96
CA ALA A 182 -6.44 -2.46 6.57
C ALA A 182 -6.26 -1.15 7.34
N SER A 183 -7.24 -0.71 8.14
CA SER A 183 -7.13 0.53 8.89
C SER A 183 -6.11 0.44 10.02
N LEU A 184 -5.26 1.45 10.15
CA LEU A 184 -4.33 1.57 11.27
C LEU A 184 -5.05 2.07 12.53
N VAL A 185 -6.17 2.78 12.39
CA VAL A 185 -6.90 3.40 13.51
C VAL A 185 -8.17 2.60 13.79
N ALA A 186 -8.27 2.04 14.99
CA ALA A 186 -9.49 1.32 15.40
C ALA A 186 -10.63 2.31 15.62
N ILE A 187 -11.73 2.20 14.86
CA ILE A 187 -12.82 3.19 14.86
C ILE A 187 -13.46 3.36 16.25
N ASN A 188 -13.61 2.25 16.98
CA ASN A 188 -14.28 2.22 18.28
C ASN A 188 -13.44 2.78 19.43
N THR A 189 -12.11 2.84 19.29
CA THR A 189 -11.20 3.19 20.41
C THR A 189 -10.24 4.33 20.10
N GLY A 190 -10.06 4.69 18.82
CA GLY A 190 -9.05 5.64 18.36
C GLY A 190 -7.60 5.13 18.49
N ILE A 191 -7.38 3.89 18.93
CA ILE A 191 -6.03 3.34 19.10
C ILE A 191 -5.41 3.11 17.73
N ARG A 192 -4.23 3.72 17.51
CA ARG A 192 -3.44 3.56 16.30
C ARG A 192 -2.43 2.42 16.42
N SER A 193 -2.50 1.49 15.49
CA SER A 193 -1.57 0.38 15.34
C SER A 193 -0.38 0.78 14.47
N LEU A 194 0.76 0.11 14.66
CA LEU A 194 1.90 0.29 13.76
C LEU A 194 1.61 -0.35 12.40
N PRO A 195 1.96 0.29 11.27
CA PRO A 195 1.87 -0.34 9.97
C PRO A 195 2.99 -1.37 9.79
N CYS A 196 2.64 -2.52 9.22
CA CYS A 196 3.58 -3.59 8.90
C CYS A 196 4.56 -3.11 7.82
N VAL A 197 5.86 -3.16 8.08
CA VAL A 197 6.87 -2.72 7.08
C VAL A 197 6.87 -3.55 5.79
N VAL A 198 6.22 -4.72 5.76
CA VAL A 198 6.14 -5.59 4.57
C VAL A 198 4.82 -5.45 3.81
N THR A 199 3.73 -5.10 4.50
CA THR A 199 2.38 -5.13 3.91
C THR A 199 1.58 -3.84 4.10
N GLY A 200 2.04 -2.93 4.94
CA GLY A 200 1.35 -1.72 5.36
C GLY A 200 0.17 -1.92 6.30
N TYR A 201 -0.41 -3.13 6.37
CA TYR A 201 -1.54 -3.45 7.25
C TYR A 201 -1.20 -3.29 8.74
N PRO A 202 -2.21 -3.11 9.61
CA PRO A 202 -1.99 -2.98 11.04
C PRO A 202 -1.30 -4.22 11.64
N VAL A 203 -0.36 -3.99 12.55
CA VAL A 203 0.29 -5.03 13.35
C VAL A 203 -0.43 -5.15 14.69
N LEU A 204 -1.39 -6.06 14.78
CA LEU A 204 -2.28 -6.22 15.94
C LEU A 204 -1.72 -7.20 16.98
N ARG A 205 -1.23 -8.35 16.51
CA ARG A 205 -0.75 -9.46 17.32
C ARG A 205 0.44 -10.13 16.64
N ASN A 206 1.16 -10.99 17.38
CA ASN A 206 2.28 -11.77 16.85
C ASN A 206 3.24 -10.92 16.01
N LYS A 207 3.83 -9.89 16.63
CA LYS A 207 4.67 -8.91 15.94
C LYS A 207 6.14 -9.30 15.89
N VAL A 208 6.81 -8.86 14.84
CA VAL A 208 8.28 -8.71 14.79
C VAL A 208 8.56 -7.24 15.02
N GLU A 209 9.25 -6.92 16.12
CA GLU A 209 9.72 -5.57 16.40
C GLU A 209 11.15 -5.40 15.91
N PHE A 210 11.41 -4.27 15.27
CA PHE A 210 12.75 -3.88 14.84
C PHE A 210 13.40 -2.98 15.89
N LYS A 211 14.71 -2.78 15.80
CA LYS A 211 15.46 -1.97 16.78
C LYS A 211 15.04 -0.50 16.79
N ARG A 212 14.70 0.06 15.62
CA ARG A 212 14.21 1.44 15.52
C ARG A 212 12.77 1.49 16.06
N PRO A 213 12.47 2.40 17.01
CA PRO A 213 11.11 2.58 17.52
C PRO A 213 10.09 2.83 16.40
N GLY A 214 8.86 2.35 16.60
CA GLY A 214 7.77 2.55 15.63
C GLY A 214 7.86 1.70 14.37
N LYS A 215 8.80 0.75 14.28
CA LYS A 215 8.92 -0.20 13.16
C LYS A 215 8.55 -1.61 13.58
N ALA A 216 7.58 -2.20 12.91
CA ALA A 216 7.10 -3.55 13.18
C ALA A 216 6.64 -4.26 11.90
N ALA A 217 6.57 -5.59 11.94
CA ALA A 217 5.93 -6.40 10.92
C ALA A 217 4.99 -7.44 11.55
N ASN A 218 3.94 -7.80 10.80
CA ASN A 218 3.17 -9.01 11.08
C ASN A 218 4.09 -10.23 10.87
N LYS A 219 4.21 -11.10 11.87
CA LYS A 219 5.20 -12.19 11.87
C LYS A 219 5.02 -13.16 10.70
N ASP A 220 3.79 -13.45 10.32
CA ASP A 220 3.51 -14.39 9.23
C ASP A 220 3.89 -13.81 7.87
N ASP A 221 3.56 -12.53 7.62
CA ASP A 221 3.99 -11.82 6.40
C ASP A 221 5.51 -11.70 6.33
N TRP A 222 6.17 -11.36 7.45
CA TRP A 222 7.62 -11.27 7.56
C TRP A 222 8.29 -12.62 7.27
N ASN A 223 7.79 -13.70 7.86
CA ASN A 223 8.33 -15.05 7.65
C ASN A 223 8.11 -15.53 6.22
N LYS A 224 6.94 -15.25 5.64
CA LYS A 224 6.63 -15.56 4.25
C LYS A 224 7.59 -14.83 3.30
N PHE A 225 7.78 -13.52 3.50
CA PHE A 225 8.72 -12.72 2.72
C PHE A 225 10.15 -13.27 2.85
N LEU A 226 10.64 -13.49 4.08
CA LEU A 226 11.96 -14.08 4.34
C LEU A 226 12.17 -15.44 3.67
N MET A 227 11.18 -16.33 3.76
CA MET A 227 11.26 -17.68 3.19
C MET A 227 11.31 -17.61 1.66
N THR A 228 10.46 -16.79 1.03
CA THR A 228 10.50 -16.58 -0.42
C THR A 228 11.85 -16.05 -0.86
N THR A 229 12.38 -15.00 -0.22
CA THR A 229 13.69 -14.42 -0.57
C THR A 229 14.82 -15.45 -0.52
N LYS A 230 14.80 -16.36 0.46
CA LYS A 230 15.80 -17.44 0.58
C LYS A 230 15.65 -18.50 -0.51
N MET A 231 14.42 -18.84 -0.88
CA MET A 231 14.17 -19.91 -1.84
C MET A 231 14.40 -19.48 -3.29
N THR A 232 14.06 -18.23 -3.62
CA THR A 232 14.16 -17.73 -5.00
C THR A 232 15.49 -17.07 -5.31
N HIS A 233 16.25 -16.67 -4.28
CA HIS A 233 17.47 -15.88 -4.43
C HIS A 233 17.27 -14.58 -5.25
N SER A 234 16.05 -14.01 -5.22
CA SER A 234 15.77 -12.74 -5.90
C SER A 234 16.64 -11.61 -5.34
N THR A 235 17.33 -10.93 -6.25
CA THR A 235 18.15 -9.76 -5.96
C THR A 235 17.33 -8.61 -5.39
N GLU A 236 16.13 -8.40 -5.91
CA GLU A 236 15.19 -7.36 -5.49
C GLU A 236 14.72 -7.62 -4.06
N CYS A 237 14.28 -8.86 -3.76
CA CYS A 237 13.84 -9.20 -2.41
C CYS A 237 14.99 -9.16 -1.38
N GLN A 238 16.21 -9.53 -1.78
CA GLN A 238 17.41 -9.39 -0.93
C GLN A 238 17.73 -7.92 -0.64
N ASP A 239 17.63 -7.06 -1.65
CA ASP A 239 17.84 -5.62 -1.49
C ASP A 239 16.79 -5.00 -0.55
N VAL A 240 15.50 -5.39 -0.68
CA VAL A 240 14.46 -4.99 0.30
C VAL A 240 14.82 -5.41 1.72
N LEU A 241 15.31 -6.65 1.95
CA LEU A 241 15.71 -7.08 3.29
C LEU A 241 16.87 -6.26 3.85
N LYS A 242 17.85 -5.95 3.01
CA LYS A 242 18.97 -5.08 3.38
C LYS A 242 18.48 -3.67 3.73
N PHE A 243 17.59 -3.10 2.91
CA PHE A 243 16.98 -1.81 3.16
C PHE A 243 16.21 -1.79 4.48
N VAL A 244 15.33 -2.77 4.72
CA VAL A 244 14.57 -2.88 5.99
C VAL A 244 15.52 -2.99 7.18
N GLY A 245 16.61 -3.77 7.04
CA GLY A 245 17.65 -3.86 8.06
C GLY A 245 18.34 -2.53 8.37
N ASN A 246 18.56 -1.68 7.36
CA ASN A 246 19.11 -0.34 7.53
C ASN A 246 18.06 0.62 8.13
N TRP A 247 16.92 0.76 7.47
CA TRP A 247 15.87 1.72 7.82
C TRP A 247 15.23 1.45 9.19
N CYS A 248 14.95 0.18 9.50
CA CYS A 248 14.28 -0.24 10.73
C CYS A 248 15.26 -0.73 11.81
N GLY A 249 16.53 -0.97 11.47
CA GLY A 249 17.49 -1.63 12.33
C GLY A 249 17.28 -3.14 12.40
N ALA A 250 18.37 -3.89 12.64
CA ALA A 250 18.35 -5.36 12.65
C ALA A 250 17.30 -5.96 13.61
N THR A 251 16.58 -7.00 13.19
CA THR A 251 15.65 -7.73 14.07
C THR A 251 16.41 -8.44 15.21
N PRO A 252 15.80 -8.64 16.39
CA PRO A 252 16.44 -9.29 17.55
C PRO A 252 16.99 -10.70 17.30
N ASN A 253 16.49 -11.41 16.28
CA ASN A 253 16.99 -12.72 15.85
C ASN A 253 17.79 -12.61 14.52
N PRO A 254 19.12 -12.40 14.58
CA PRO A 254 19.99 -12.27 13.42
C PRO A 254 20.38 -13.60 12.76
N ASN A 255 19.73 -14.73 13.08
CA ASN A 255 20.01 -16.04 12.44
C ASN A 255 19.69 -16.09 10.93
N PHE A 256 19.38 -14.95 10.33
CA PHE A 256 19.06 -14.77 8.93
C PHE A 256 20.02 -13.77 8.25
N SER A 257 21.26 -13.68 8.73
CA SER A 257 22.36 -13.04 8.00
C SER A 257 22.56 -13.77 6.67
N PHE A 258 22.25 -13.09 5.57
CA PHE A 258 22.71 -13.50 4.24
C PHE A 258 24.20 -13.15 4.18
N GLN A 259 25.05 -14.18 4.07
CA GLN A 259 26.45 -14.02 3.68
C GLN A 259 26.53 -13.76 2.18
#